data_AF-K1YAU0-F1
#
_entry.id   AF-K1YAU0-F1
#
_cell.length_a   1.000
_cell.length_b   1.000
_cell.length_c   1.000
_cell.angle_alpha   90.00
_cell.angle_beta   90.00
_cell.angle_gamma   90.00
#
_symmetry.space_group_name_H-M   'P 1'
#
loop_
_entity.id
_entity.type
_entity.pdbx_description
1 polymer ?
#
loop_
_entity_poly.entity_id
_entity_poly.type
_entity_poly.pdbx_seq_one_letter_code
_entity_poly.pdbx_strand_id
1 'polypeptide(L)'
;MQEKVQALWMIPDPNVLSDETIQTFLDYSLKKRIVLLTFAEKYLKSGATFGVAVDNTEMGREAGRMALNILEGKDISPRGSKSQVAYRVFQNTDLIERMAALDVPPRYSLQ
;
A
#
# COMPACT_ATOMS: atom_id res chain seq x y z
N MET A 1 3.34 17.71 -20.71
CA MET A 1 2.27 17.48 -19.71
C MET A 1 2.87 17.80 -18.35
N GLN A 2 2.40 18.86 -17.68
CA GLN A 2 2.97 19.31 -16.40
C GLN A 2 2.90 18.21 -15.35
N GLU A 3 3.98 18.02 -14.59
CA GLU A 3 4.05 17.12 -13.44
C GLU A 3 3.22 17.70 -12.29
N LYS A 4 1.89 17.49 -12.33
CA LYS A 4 0.93 17.99 -11.31
C LYS A 4 0.80 17.05 -10.11
N VAL A 5 1.42 15.88 -10.14
CA VAL A 5 1.22 14.82 -9.15
C VAL A 5 2.54 14.52 -8.46
N GLN A 6 2.59 14.75 -7.15
CA GLN A 6 3.76 14.54 -6.30
C GLN A 6 3.75 13.15 -5.64
N ALA A 7 2.58 12.51 -5.62
CA ALA A 7 2.38 11.18 -5.08
C ALA A 7 1.20 10.47 -5.77
N LEU A 8 1.31 9.16 -5.90
CA LEU A 8 0.25 8.29 -6.40
C LEU A 8 -0.19 7.34 -5.28
N TRP A 9 -1.49 7.10 -5.16
CA TRP A 9 -2.01 6.12 -4.20
C TRP A 9 -2.80 5.03 -4.92
N MET A 10 -2.35 3.79 -4.76
CA MET A 10 -3.10 2.61 -5.13
C MET A 10 -4.15 2.31 -4.05
N ILE A 11 -5.41 2.44 -4.43
CA ILE A 11 -6.57 2.03 -3.63
C ILE A 11 -7.00 0.64 -4.14
N PRO A 12 -7.40 -0.32 -3.27
CA PRO A 12 -7.80 -1.67 -3.66
C PRO A 12 -9.13 -1.72 -4.43
N ASP A 13 -9.21 -1.05 -5.58
CA ASP A 13 -10.35 -1.06 -6.48
C ASP A 13 -10.09 -2.09 -7.60
N PRO A 14 -10.86 -3.20 -7.66
CA PRO A 14 -10.66 -4.24 -8.66
C PRO A 14 -10.96 -3.80 -10.10
N ASN A 15 -11.68 -2.69 -10.31
CA ASN A 15 -11.92 -2.15 -11.65
C ASN A 15 -10.74 -1.32 -12.17
N VAL A 16 -9.91 -0.83 -11.27
CA VAL A 16 -8.73 -0.02 -11.59
C VAL A 16 -7.46 -0.88 -11.56
N LEU A 17 -7.38 -1.82 -10.63
CA LEU A 17 -6.18 -2.61 -10.37
C LEU A 17 -6.23 -3.98 -11.03
N SER A 18 -5.63 -4.07 -12.21
CA SER A 18 -5.10 -5.29 -12.80
C SER A 18 -3.59 -5.41 -12.57
N ASP A 19 -3.02 -6.60 -12.76
CA ASP A 19 -1.56 -6.81 -12.68
C ASP A 19 -0.79 -5.86 -13.62
N GLU A 20 -1.34 -5.59 -14.81
CA GLU A 20 -0.76 -4.65 -15.79
C GLU A 20 -0.75 -3.20 -15.27
N THR A 21 -1.87 -2.73 -14.72
CA THR A 21 -1.97 -1.35 -14.19
C THR A 21 -1.10 -1.17 -12.95
N ILE A 22 -0.99 -2.19 -12.09
CA ILE A 22 -0.10 -2.20 -10.94
C ILE A 22 1.35 -2.05 -11.40
N GLN A 23 1.79 -2.83 -12.38
CA GLN A 23 3.14 -2.72 -12.91
C GLN A 23 3.36 -1.34 -13.55
N THR A 24 2.37 -0.81 -14.24
CA THR A 24 2.41 0.54 -14.81
C THR A 24 2.62 1.61 -13.73
N PHE A 25 1.92 1.51 -12.60
CA PHE A 25 2.09 2.44 -11.48
C PHE A 25 3.46 2.35 -10.84
N LEU A 26 3.99 1.15 -10.65
CA LEU A 26 5.34 0.92 -10.11
C LEU A 26 6.41 1.48 -11.06
N ASP A 27 6.31 1.16 -12.34
CA ASP A 27 7.24 1.66 -13.36
C ASP A 27 7.19 3.19 -13.46
N TYR A 28 5.98 3.75 -13.47
CA TYR A 28 5.79 5.19 -13.56
C TYR A 28 6.35 5.90 -12.33
N SER A 29 6.09 5.38 -11.12
CA SER A 29 6.57 5.99 -9.88
C SER A 29 8.10 5.99 -9.80
N LEU A 30 8.73 4.89 -10.19
CA LEU A 30 10.19 4.78 -10.23
C LEU A 30 10.81 5.69 -11.31
N LYS A 31 10.26 5.70 -12.52
CA LYS A 31 10.73 6.54 -13.64
C LYS A 31 10.60 8.03 -13.33
N LYS A 32 9.49 8.42 -12.71
CA LYS A 32 9.17 9.81 -12.36
C LYS A 32 9.62 10.23 -10.97
N ARG A 33 10.14 9.29 -10.18
CA ARG A 33 10.54 9.50 -8.78
C ARG A 33 9.44 10.15 -7.96
N ILE A 34 8.19 9.71 -8.16
CA ILE A 34 7.07 10.15 -7.33
C ILE A 34 6.79 9.11 -6.25
N VAL A 35 6.30 9.57 -5.11
CA VAL A 35 5.94 8.69 -4.01
C VAL A 35 4.79 7.77 -4.46
N LEU A 36 4.92 6.47 -4.23
CA LEU A 36 3.83 5.51 -4.46
C LEU A 36 3.36 4.91 -3.14
N LEU A 37 2.12 5.23 -2.76
CA LEU A 37 1.42 4.61 -1.65
C LEU A 37 0.67 3.38 -2.12
N THR A 38 0.76 2.28 -1.38
CA THR A 38 0.09 1.02 -1.69
C THR A 38 -0.75 0.49 -0.53
N PHE A 39 -1.69 -0.40 -0.83
CA PHE A 39 -2.55 -1.07 0.15
C PHE A 39 -2.04 -2.47 0.55
N ALA A 40 -0.94 -2.95 -0.04
CA ALA A 40 -0.42 -4.28 0.22
C ALA A 40 1.11 -4.29 0.32
N GLU A 41 1.62 -4.91 1.39
CA GLU A 41 3.05 -5.00 1.69
C GLU A 41 3.88 -5.60 0.55
N LYS A 42 3.30 -6.54 -0.21
CA LYS A 42 3.98 -7.21 -1.32
C LYS A 42 4.55 -6.23 -2.37
N TYR A 43 3.94 -5.07 -2.56
CA TYR A 43 4.36 -4.10 -3.56
C TYR A 43 5.52 -3.21 -3.10
N LEU A 44 5.87 -3.18 -1.81
CA LEU A 44 7.07 -2.46 -1.35
C LEU A 44 8.33 -3.07 -1.96
N LYS A 45 8.39 -4.41 -2.03
CA LYS A 45 9.50 -5.14 -2.67
C LYS A 45 9.60 -4.87 -4.17
N SER A 46 8.49 -4.43 -4.78
CA SER A 46 8.41 -4.12 -6.21
C SER A 46 8.65 -2.65 -6.53
N GLY A 47 8.90 -1.79 -5.53
CA GLY A 47 9.21 -0.37 -5.74
C GLY A 47 8.14 0.63 -5.27
N ALA A 48 7.14 0.20 -4.49
CA ALA A 48 6.30 1.14 -3.77
C ALA A 48 7.06 1.78 -2.59
N THR A 49 6.77 3.04 -2.29
CA THR A 49 7.48 3.83 -1.28
C THR A 49 6.92 3.58 0.12
N PHE A 50 5.59 3.63 0.26
CA PHE A 50 4.88 3.41 1.52
C PHE A 50 3.72 2.46 1.32
N GLY A 51 3.36 1.71 2.36
CA GLY A 51 2.20 0.82 2.38
C GLY A 51 1.33 1.09 3.59
N VAL A 52 0.01 1.16 3.39
CA VAL A 52 -0.98 1.10 4.48
C VAL A 52 -1.89 -0.08 4.18
N ALA A 53 -1.67 -1.19 4.88
CA ALA A 53 -2.44 -2.42 4.64
C ALA A 53 -3.26 -2.80 5.88
N VAL A 54 -4.38 -3.47 5.63
CA VAL A 54 -5.08 -4.21 6.68
C VAL A 54 -4.24 -5.42 7.08
N ASP A 55 -4.26 -5.79 8.36
CA ASP A 55 -3.72 -7.06 8.79
C ASP A 55 -4.58 -8.22 8.26
N ASN A 56 -4.23 -8.71 7.08
CA ASN A 56 -4.91 -9.82 6.42
C ASN A 56 -4.85 -11.12 7.24
N THR A 57 -3.87 -11.28 8.14
CA THR A 57 -3.75 -12.47 9.01
C THR A 57 -4.86 -12.45 10.06
N GLU A 58 -5.02 -11.33 10.76
CA GLU A 58 -6.10 -11.18 11.74
C GLU A 58 -7.48 -11.19 11.07
N MET A 59 -7.60 -10.55 9.89
CA MET A 59 -8.83 -10.61 9.10
C MET A 59 -9.19 -12.06 8.70
N GLY A 60 -8.21 -12.86 8.28
CA GLY A 60 -8.40 -14.27 7.95
C GLY A 60 -8.77 -15.11 9.18
N ARG A 61 -8.13 -14.87 10.33
CA ARG A 61 -8.47 -15.54 11.59
C ARG A 61 -9.92 -15.25 12.00
N GLU A 62 -10.35 -13.99 11.88
CA GLU A 62 -11.71 -13.59 12.19
C GLU A 62 -12.73 -14.23 11.23
N ALA A 63 -12.42 -14.27 9.93
CA ALA A 63 -13.25 -14.97 8.95
C ALA A 63 -13.38 -16.47 9.27
N GLY A 64 -12.30 -17.13 9.68
CA GLY A 64 -12.33 -18.53 10.13
C GLY A 64 -13.19 -18.75 11.38
N ARG A 65 -13.09 -17.85 12.36
CA ARG A 65 -13.94 -17.87 13.56
C ARG A 65 -15.41 -17.69 13.23
N MET A 66 -15.74 -16.80 12.28
CA MET A 66 -17.10 -16.63 11.77
C MET A 66 -17.61 -17.91 11.09
N ALA A 67 -16.78 -18.57 10.27
CA ALA A 67 -17.14 -19.84 9.64
C ALA A 67 -17.43 -20.95 10.67
N LEU A 68 -16.61 -21.07 11.73
CA LEU A 68 -16.88 -22.01 12.82
C LEU A 68 -18.19 -21.72 13.54
N ASN A 69 -18.48 -20.44 13.83
CA ASN A 69 -19.74 -20.07 14.47
C ASN A 69 -20.96 -20.44 13.61
N ILE A 70 -20.86 -20.31 12.29
CA ILE A 70 -21.90 -20.76 11.34
C ILE A 70 -22.09 -22.27 11.44
N LEU A 71 -20.99 -23.04 11.43
CA LEU A 71 -21.04 -24.51 11.52
C LEU A 71 -21.63 -25.00 12.84
N GLU A 72 -21.42 -24.26 13.94
CA GLU A 72 -21.98 -24.55 15.25
C GLU A 72 -23.43 -24.06 15.44
N GLY A 73 -24.04 -23.46 14.41
CA GLY A 73 -25.42 -22.97 14.46
C GLY A 73 -25.61 -21.74 15.35
N LYS A 74 -24.55 -20.97 15.62
CA LYS A 74 -24.63 -19.74 16.41
C LYS A 74 -25.32 -18.63 15.62
N ASP A 75 -25.96 -17.71 16.33
CA ASP A 75 -26.54 -16.50 15.75
C ASP A 75 -25.46 -15.62 15.09
N ILE A 76 -25.61 -15.44 13.78
CA ILE A 76 -24.70 -14.70 12.89
C ILE A 76 -25.28 -13.34 12.48
N SER A 77 -26.35 -12.88 13.14
CA SER A 77 -26.83 -11.51 12.96
C SER A 77 -25.65 -10.55 13.07
N PRO A 78 -25.58 -9.50 12.22
CA PRO A 78 -24.51 -8.52 12.28
C PRO A 78 -24.63 -7.73 13.59
N ARG A 79 -24.22 -8.34 14.69
CA ARG A 79 -23.84 -7.65 15.92
C ARG A 79 -22.72 -6.75 15.46
N GLY A 80 -22.90 -5.44 15.57
CA GLY A 80 -21.91 -4.44 15.16
C GLY A 80 -20.55 -4.87 15.66
N SER A 81 -19.81 -5.57 14.78
CA SER A 81 -18.54 -6.15 15.14
C SER A 81 -17.68 -4.94 15.36
N LYS A 82 -17.23 -4.76 16.61
CA LYS A 82 -16.13 -3.82 16.89
C LYS A 82 -14.86 -4.44 16.31
N SER A 83 -14.84 -4.63 15.00
CA SER A 83 -13.65 -5.02 14.28
C SER A 83 -12.73 -3.82 14.38
N GLN A 84 -11.79 -3.86 15.33
CA GLN A 84 -10.59 -3.05 15.24
C GLN A 84 -9.82 -3.62 14.05
N VAL A 85 -10.08 -3.07 12.88
CA VAL A 85 -9.27 -3.35 11.70
C VAL A 85 -7.87 -2.83 12.03
N ALA A 86 -6.97 -3.75 12.36
CA ALA A 86 -5.58 -3.40 12.60
C ALA A 86 -4.96 -2.99 11.26
N TYR A 87 -4.51 -1.74 11.18
CA TYR A 87 -3.76 -1.24 10.04
C TYR A 87 -2.27 -1.34 10.35
N ARG A 88 -1.50 -1.75 9.35
CA ARG A 88 -0.03 -1.77 9.40
C ARG A 88 0.50 -0.78 8.38
N VAL A 89 1.45 0.03 8.83
CA VAL A 89 2.18 0.97 7.98
C VAL A 89 3.55 0.38 7.67
N PHE A 90 3.93 0.42 6.41
CA PHE A 90 5.19 -0.10 5.90
C PHE A 90 5.90 0.99 5.09
N GLN A 91 7.22 0.95 5.06
CA GLN A 91 8.05 1.85 4.27
C GLN A 91 9.18 1.09 3.58
N ASN A 92 9.56 1.52 2.38
CA ASN A 92 10.75 1.06 1.69
C ASN A 92 11.89 2.04 1.93
N THR A 93 12.63 1.87 3.03
CA THR A 93 13.68 2.79 3.48
C THR A 93 14.78 2.96 2.43
N ASP A 94 15.24 1.87 1.82
CA ASP A 94 16.29 1.91 0.80
C ASP A 94 15.89 2.76 -0.41
N LEU A 95 14.63 2.64 -0.85
CA LEU A 95 14.10 3.45 -1.94
C LEU A 95 13.98 4.92 -1.55
N ILE A 96 13.48 5.21 -0.34
CA ILE A 96 13.34 6.58 0.18
C ILE A 96 14.72 7.27 0.23
N GLU A 97 15.74 6.58 0.75
CA GLU A 97 17.10 7.10 0.82
C GLU A 97 17.68 7.36 -0.58
N ARG A 98 17.46 6.46 -1.53
CA ARG A 98 17.89 6.64 -2.93
C ARG A 98 17.20 7.83 -3.60
N MET A 99 15.91 8.02 -3.35
CA MET A 99 15.17 9.18 -3.87
C MET A 99 15.71 10.48 -3.26
N ALA A 100 15.92 10.52 -1.94
CA ALA A 100 16.43 11.70 -1.24
C ALA A 100 17.88 12.06 -1.63
N ALA A 101 18.75 11.06 -1.82
CA ALA A 101 20.14 11.26 -2.24
C ALA A 101 20.25 11.89 -3.65
N LEU A 102 19.26 11.64 -4.51
CA LEU A 102 19.19 12.19 -5.87
C LEU A 102 18.58 13.60 -5.92
N ASP A 103 17.89 14.04 -4.86
CA ASP A 103 17.31 15.37 -4.71
C ASP A 103 18.25 16.36 -3.98
N VAL A 104 19.47 15.95 -3.62
CA VAL A 104 20.51 16.90 -3.18
C VAL A 104 20.92 17.75 -4.38
N PRO A 105 20.60 19.06 -4.44
CA PRO A 105 21.04 19.88 -5.55
C PRO A 105 22.58 19.87 -5.59
N PRO A 106 23.21 19.92 -6.78
CA PRO A 106 24.66 20.06 -6.86
C PRO A 106 25.04 21.28 -6.03
N ARG A 107 26.02 21.11 -5.13
CA ARG A 107 26.56 22.24 -4.35
C ARG A 107 26.86 23.34 -5.35
N TYR A 108 26.14 24.46 -5.26
CA TYR A 108 26.51 25.65 -6.02
C TYR A 108 27.89 26.05 -5.52
N SER A 109 28.91 25.71 -6.29
CA SER A 109 30.23 26.30 -6.16
C SER A 109 30.04 27.79 -6.44
N LEU A 110 30.07 28.61 -5.40
CA LEU A 110 30.26 30.04 -5.57
C LEU A 110 31.70 30.22 -6.09
N GLN A 111 31.82 30.47 -7.38
CA GLN A 111 32.96 31.13 -8.00
C GLN A 111 32.44 32.20 -8.95
#